data_AF-A0A953BII9-F1
#
_entry.id   AF-A0A953BII9-F1
#
_cell.length_a   1.000
_cell.length_b   1.000
_cell.length_c   1.000
_cell.angle_alpha   90.00
_cell.angle_beta   90.00
_cell.angle_gamma   90.00
#
_symmetry.space_group_name_H-M   'P 1'
#
loop_
_entity.id
_entity.type
_entity.pdbx_description
1 polymer ?
#
loop_
_entity_poly.entity_id
_entity_poly.type
_entity_poly.pdbx_seq_one_letter_code
_entity_poly.pdbx_strand_id
1 'polypeptide(L)'
;MLALLAAVLMGQPEPPLGGPAVRERPRDAIVERDMRGRVLRPGAPIEKVVVERLELSPEVRERVEGVLARRAAAIDRFVSENLLMLSQFETVQTAGKPSERAALIVESVRKLGKAIGGRSLREEIRKELPPEQARVFNAELRRYWRALHEEGRALKPKDPPPPWAVYLGESFASLGREIVASVERQTASGVLIVDYLLSGLDLSEDQQRVVRELKLDLLERTGMRPTEEDQKQLVLGVAAYLNKAQREKVIERIGGRRATR
;
A
#
# COMPACT_ATOMS: atom_id res chain seq x y z
N MET A 1 36.26 70.67 31.32
CA MET A 1 35.00 70.14 31.90
C MET A 1 34.08 69.76 30.74
N LEU A 2 34.18 68.60 30.08
CA LEU A 2 34.45 67.24 30.56
C LEU A 2 33.49 66.82 31.68
N ALA A 3 32.70 65.77 31.37
CA ALA A 3 31.86 64.96 32.25
C ALA A 3 30.39 65.37 32.48
N LEU A 4 29.59 65.65 31.43
CA LEU A 4 28.12 65.57 31.58
C LEU A 4 27.30 65.28 30.32
N LEU A 5 27.81 64.46 29.38
CA LEU A 5 27.04 64.12 28.17
C LEU A 5 27.33 62.72 27.57
N ALA A 6 27.47 61.69 28.42
CA ALA A 6 27.70 60.32 27.95
C ALA A 6 27.01 59.23 28.80
N ALA A 7 25.79 59.46 29.29
CA ALA A 7 25.06 58.49 30.12
C ALA A 7 23.70 58.02 29.53
N VAL A 8 23.39 58.33 28.27
CA VAL A 8 22.07 57.99 27.68
C VAL A 8 22.14 57.11 26.42
N LEU A 9 23.33 56.68 25.98
CA LEU A 9 23.49 55.95 24.69
C LEU A 9 23.97 54.50 24.80
N MET A 10 23.94 53.89 25.98
CA MET A 10 24.20 52.44 26.11
C MET A 10 22.95 51.72 26.63
N GLY A 11 21.96 51.60 25.74
CA GLY A 11 20.94 50.56 25.86
C GLY A 11 21.64 49.21 25.84
N GLN A 12 21.70 48.55 27.00
CA GLN A 12 22.07 47.15 27.08
C GLN A 12 21.07 46.35 26.23
N PRO A 13 21.51 45.55 25.24
CA PRO A 13 20.60 44.69 24.52
C PRO A 13 20.00 43.69 25.52
N GLU A 14 18.68 43.72 25.68
CA GLU A 14 17.99 42.69 26.44
C GLU A 14 18.34 41.32 25.85
N PRO A 15 18.59 40.30 26.70
CA PRO A 15 18.85 38.96 26.22
C PRO A 15 17.67 38.51 25.36
N PRO A 16 17.90 37.97 24.15
CA PRO A 16 16.83 37.56 23.26
C PRO A 16 15.91 36.60 24.01
N LEU A 17 14.60 36.85 23.92
CA LEU A 17 13.54 36.04 24.54
C LEU A 17 13.81 34.55 24.23
N GLY A 18 14.30 33.83 25.23
CA GLY A 18 14.56 32.41 25.14
C GLY A 18 13.24 31.69 24.94
N GLY A 19 12.95 31.30 23.69
CA GLY A 19 11.82 30.44 23.39
C GLY A 19 11.91 29.13 24.19
N PRO A 20 10.78 28.44 24.44
CA PRO A 20 10.80 27.15 25.12
C PRO A 20 11.79 26.22 24.40
N ALA A 21 12.75 25.68 25.15
CA ALA A 21 13.74 24.76 24.63
C ALA A 21 13.04 23.51 24.07
N VAL A 22 12.84 23.48 22.76
CA VAL A 22 12.39 22.28 22.06
C VAL A 22 13.55 21.30 22.14
N ARG A 23 13.47 20.34 23.06
CA ARG A 23 14.34 19.16 23.04
C ARG A 23 14.19 18.54 21.66
N GLU A 24 15.24 18.63 20.83
CA GLU A 24 15.30 17.93 19.56
C GLU A 24 15.06 16.44 19.88
N ARG A 25 13.92 15.92 19.43
CA ARG A 25 13.66 14.48 19.53
C ARG A 25 14.69 13.78 18.66
N PRO A 26 15.21 12.62 19.10
CA PRO A 26 16.10 11.81 18.27
C PRO A 26 15.45 11.60 16.90
N ARG A 27 16.16 11.95 15.82
CA ARG A 27 15.70 11.79 14.44
C ARG A 27 15.45 10.31 14.05
N ASP A 28 15.80 9.38 14.92
CA ASP A 28 15.71 7.93 14.69
C ASP A 28 14.38 7.29 15.12
N ALA A 29 13.40 8.07 15.56
CA ALA A 29 12.11 7.51 15.95
C ALA A 29 11.33 7.00 14.72
N ILE A 30 10.92 5.72 14.72
CA ILE A 30 9.95 5.17 13.73
C ILE A 30 8.56 5.80 13.89
N VAL A 31 8.27 6.34 15.06
CA VAL A 31 7.02 7.02 15.36
C VAL A 31 7.20 8.50 15.17
N GLU A 32 6.82 8.98 13.99
CA GLU A 32 6.61 10.39 13.73
C GLU A 32 5.21 10.80 14.16
N ARG A 33 5.02 12.07 14.54
CA ARG A 33 3.71 12.61 14.91
C ARG A 33 3.44 13.90 14.14
N ASP A 34 2.19 14.08 13.70
CA ASP A 34 1.73 15.30 13.08
C ASP A 34 1.61 16.45 14.11
N MET A 35 1.32 17.67 13.63
CA MET A 35 1.12 18.84 14.49
C MET A 35 -0.03 18.70 15.49
N ARG A 36 -0.91 17.70 15.30
CA ARG A 36 -2.03 17.38 16.20
C ARG A 36 -1.66 16.26 17.18
N GLY A 37 -0.40 15.82 17.21
CA GLY A 37 0.09 14.75 18.08
C GLY A 37 -0.30 13.34 17.63
N ARG A 38 -0.89 13.17 16.45
CA ARG A 38 -1.27 11.86 15.90
C ARG A 38 -0.06 11.22 15.23
N VAL A 39 0.07 9.91 15.37
CA VAL A 39 1.07 9.09 14.68
C VAL A 39 0.95 9.30 13.17
N LEU A 40 2.05 9.62 12.51
CA LEU A 40 2.09 9.71 11.06
C LEU A 40 2.07 8.30 10.48
N ARG A 41 1.08 7.99 9.63
CA ARG A 41 0.99 6.68 8.97
C ARG A 41 1.90 6.68 7.76
N PRO A 42 2.82 5.72 7.61
CA PRO A 42 3.65 5.63 6.42
C PRO A 42 2.82 5.28 5.18
N GLY A 43 3.29 5.74 4.01
CA GLY A 43 2.69 5.39 2.71
C GLY A 43 2.91 3.92 2.33
N ALA A 44 3.95 3.28 2.88
CA ALA A 44 4.23 1.86 2.74
C ALA A 44 3.86 1.08 4.02
N PRO A 45 3.77 -0.26 3.96
CA PRO A 45 3.64 -1.08 5.16
C PRO A 45 4.72 -0.76 6.18
N ILE A 46 4.36 -0.68 7.46
CA ILE A 46 5.30 -0.32 8.53
C ILE A 46 6.49 -1.29 8.57
N GLU A 47 6.28 -2.56 8.26
CA GLU A 47 7.33 -3.57 8.18
C GLU A 47 8.40 -3.21 7.16
N LYS A 48 8.01 -2.70 5.98
CA LYS A 48 8.96 -2.23 4.95
C LYS A 48 9.77 -1.04 5.46
N VAL A 49 9.10 -0.06 6.06
CA VAL A 49 9.75 1.14 6.62
C VAL A 49 10.76 0.79 7.71
N VAL A 50 10.44 -0.18 8.58
CA VAL A 50 11.37 -0.62 9.63
C VAL A 50 12.58 -1.31 9.00
N VAL A 51 12.38 -2.21 8.04
CA VAL A 51 13.46 -2.92 7.35
C VAL A 51 14.43 -1.96 6.65
N GLU A 52 13.91 -0.92 5.99
CA GLU A 52 14.73 0.07 5.28
C GLU A 52 15.70 0.80 6.22
N ARG A 53 15.36 0.89 7.51
CA ARG A 53 16.20 1.49 8.57
C ARG A 53 17.16 0.51 9.23
N LEU A 54 17.04 -0.80 8.97
CA LEU A 54 17.96 -1.78 9.52
C LEU A 54 19.26 -1.83 8.71
N GLU A 55 20.37 -1.99 9.42
CA GLU A 55 21.66 -2.31 8.82
C GLU A 55 21.67 -3.80 8.45
N LEU A 56 21.40 -4.09 7.18
CA LEU A 56 21.34 -5.42 6.61
C LEU A 56 22.48 -5.62 5.62
N SER A 57 23.06 -6.82 5.60
CA SER A 57 23.98 -7.21 4.52
C SER A 57 23.24 -7.20 3.18
N PRO A 58 23.95 -7.01 2.05
CA PRO A 58 23.34 -7.02 0.72
C PRO A 58 22.49 -8.27 0.46
N GLU A 59 22.97 -9.44 0.89
CA GLU A 59 22.29 -10.72 0.69
C GLU A 59 21.01 -10.85 1.51
N VAL A 60 21.01 -10.33 2.75
CA VAL A 60 19.80 -10.31 3.60
C VAL A 60 18.78 -9.34 3.02
N ARG A 61 19.24 -8.16 2.58
CA ARG A 61 18.39 -7.13 1.96
C ARG A 61 17.68 -7.67 0.73
N GLU A 62 18.41 -8.34 -0.17
CA GLU A 62 17.84 -8.95 -1.37
C GLU A 62 16.75 -9.99 -1.05
N ARG A 63 16.95 -10.85 -0.04
CA ARG A 63 15.91 -11.81 0.37
C ARG A 63 14.65 -11.13 0.89
N VAL A 64 14.80 -10.08 1.68
CA VAL A 64 13.66 -9.29 2.20
C VAL A 64 12.95 -8.54 1.06
N GLU A 65 13.69 -7.96 0.12
CA GLU A 65 13.14 -7.34 -1.09
C GLU A 65 12.37 -8.37 -1.93
N GLY A 66 12.86 -9.61 -2.03
CA GLY A 66 12.14 -10.72 -2.66
C GLY A 66 10.80 -11.04 -1.98
N VAL A 67 10.72 -10.98 -0.64
CA VAL A 67 9.44 -11.11 0.09
C VAL A 67 8.48 -9.98 -0.28
N LEU A 68 8.95 -8.74 -0.24
CA LEU A 68 8.14 -7.55 -0.57
C LEU A 68 7.65 -7.57 -2.02
N ALA A 69 8.51 -7.95 -2.97
CA ALA A 69 8.18 -8.05 -4.39
C ALA A 69 7.13 -9.15 -4.66
N ARG A 70 7.28 -10.33 -4.05
CA ARG A 70 6.27 -11.40 -4.18
C ARG A 70 4.91 -10.97 -3.64
N ARG A 71 4.90 -10.27 -2.50
CA ARG A 71 3.67 -9.72 -1.93
C ARG A 71 3.03 -8.69 -2.85
N ALA A 72 3.81 -7.73 -3.36
CA ALA A 72 3.31 -6.72 -4.29
C ALA A 72 2.71 -7.37 -5.54
N ALA A 73 3.39 -8.35 -6.14
CA ALA A 73 2.89 -9.10 -7.29
C ALA A 73 1.60 -9.88 -6.98
N ALA A 74 1.46 -10.43 -5.77
CA ALA A 74 0.24 -11.11 -5.35
C ALA A 74 -0.95 -10.12 -5.19
N ILE A 75 -0.70 -8.92 -4.66
CA ILE A 75 -1.70 -7.85 -4.57
C ILE A 75 -2.08 -7.36 -5.97
N ASP A 76 -1.10 -7.13 -6.83
CA ASP A 76 -1.31 -6.71 -8.22
C ASP A 76 -2.19 -7.72 -8.97
N ARG A 77 -1.89 -9.02 -8.83
CA ARG A 77 -2.73 -10.08 -9.38
C ARG A 77 -4.15 -10.03 -8.79
N PHE A 78 -4.27 -9.96 -7.48
CA PHE A 78 -5.57 -9.89 -6.81
C PHE A 78 -6.41 -8.71 -7.31
N VAL A 79 -5.82 -7.53 -7.48
CA VAL A 79 -6.50 -6.33 -8.00
C VAL A 79 -7.04 -6.60 -9.40
N SER A 80 -6.18 -7.06 -10.32
CA SER A 80 -6.58 -7.34 -11.71
C SER A 80 -7.69 -8.40 -11.82
N GLU A 81 -7.64 -9.44 -10.98
CA GLU A 81 -8.61 -10.53 -10.99
C GLU A 81 -9.94 -10.15 -10.36
N ASN A 82 -9.97 -9.13 -9.49
CA ASN A 82 -11.13 -8.78 -8.68
C ASN A 82 -11.63 -7.34 -8.89
N LEU A 83 -11.30 -6.68 -10.02
CA LEU A 83 -11.73 -5.30 -10.28
C LEU A 83 -13.22 -5.06 -10.12
N LEU A 84 -14.07 -5.98 -10.59
CA LEU A 84 -15.53 -5.84 -10.45
C LEU A 84 -15.98 -5.88 -8.98
N MET A 85 -15.35 -6.73 -8.17
CA MET A 85 -15.61 -6.79 -6.73
C MET A 85 -15.10 -5.51 -6.04
N LEU A 86 -13.93 -5.00 -6.46
CA LEU A 86 -13.38 -3.74 -5.96
C LEU A 86 -14.25 -2.54 -6.34
N SER A 87 -14.84 -2.49 -7.54
CA SER A 87 -15.79 -1.44 -7.92
C SER A 87 -17.12 -1.56 -7.17
N GLN A 88 -17.53 -2.77 -6.79
CA GLN A 88 -18.73 -2.98 -5.97
C GLN A 88 -18.56 -2.46 -4.53
N PHE A 89 -17.33 -2.32 -4.02
CA PHE A 89 -17.12 -1.77 -2.68
C PHE A 89 -17.70 -0.38 -2.51
N GLU A 90 -17.55 0.50 -3.51
CA GLU A 90 -18.08 1.86 -3.43
C GLU A 90 -19.62 1.86 -3.36
N THR A 91 -20.27 1.10 -4.23
CA THR A 91 -21.73 0.93 -4.26
C THR A 91 -22.26 0.31 -2.96
N VAL A 92 -21.61 -0.74 -2.45
CA VAL A 92 -22.04 -1.43 -1.22
C VAL A 92 -21.75 -0.59 0.02
N GLN A 93 -20.67 0.19 0.06
CA GLN A 93 -20.38 1.12 1.16
C GLN A 93 -21.37 2.29 1.21
N THR A 94 -21.86 2.77 0.07
CA THR A 94 -22.79 3.90 0.01
C THR A 94 -24.24 3.46 0.19
N ALA A 95 -24.69 2.47 -0.58
CA ALA A 95 -26.09 2.07 -0.67
C ALA A 95 -26.44 0.70 -0.06
N GLY A 96 -25.42 -0.14 0.25
CA GLY A 96 -25.64 -1.49 0.75
C GLY A 96 -26.04 -1.56 2.23
N LYS A 97 -26.75 -2.63 2.61
CA LYS A 97 -27.11 -2.91 4.00
C LYS A 97 -25.87 -3.30 4.83
N PRO A 98 -25.88 -3.14 6.17
CA PRO A 98 -24.76 -3.55 7.02
C PRO A 98 -24.32 -5.01 6.84
N SER A 99 -25.26 -5.93 6.63
CA SER A 99 -24.98 -7.35 6.37
C SER A 99 -24.29 -7.59 5.02
N GLU A 100 -24.69 -6.87 3.97
CA GLU A 100 -24.08 -6.94 2.63
C GLU A 100 -22.66 -6.39 2.64
N ARG A 101 -22.43 -5.28 3.36
CA ARG A 101 -21.08 -4.72 3.59
C ARG A 101 -20.19 -5.72 4.31
N ALA A 102 -20.70 -6.35 5.36
CA ALA A 102 -19.96 -7.35 6.12
C ALA A 102 -19.60 -8.57 5.25
N ALA A 103 -20.55 -9.08 4.46
CA ALA A 103 -20.31 -10.20 3.56
C ALA A 103 -19.23 -9.89 2.52
N LEU A 104 -19.29 -8.71 1.88
CA LEU A 104 -18.30 -8.28 0.90
C LEU A 104 -16.89 -8.14 1.52
N ILE A 105 -16.80 -7.56 2.73
CA ILE A 105 -15.53 -7.46 3.46
C ILE A 105 -14.97 -8.85 3.75
N VAL A 106 -15.78 -9.75 4.31
CA VAL A 106 -15.34 -11.12 4.65
C VAL A 106 -14.86 -11.87 3.42
N GLU A 107 -15.60 -11.80 2.31
CA GLU A 107 -15.21 -12.46 1.06
C GLU A 107 -13.88 -11.90 0.52
N SER A 108 -13.73 -10.57 0.54
CA SER A 108 -12.55 -9.89 0.03
C SER A 108 -11.31 -10.21 0.86
N VAL A 109 -11.44 -10.19 2.20
CA VAL A 109 -10.37 -10.56 3.12
C VAL A 109 -9.97 -12.02 2.91
N ARG A 110 -10.93 -12.93 2.71
CA ARG A 110 -10.66 -14.35 2.45
C ARG A 110 -9.90 -14.53 1.12
N LYS A 111 -10.37 -13.90 0.05
CA LYS A 111 -9.73 -13.98 -1.28
C LYS A 111 -8.32 -13.38 -1.26
N LEU A 112 -8.18 -12.20 -0.67
CA LEU A 112 -6.90 -11.52 -0.55
C LEU A 112 -5.91 -12.29 0.33
N GLY A 113 -6.37 -12.78 1.49
CA GLY A 113 -5.59 -13.63 2.37
C GLY A 113 -5.03 -14.86 1.66
N LYS A 114 -5.85 -15.51 0.81
CA LYS A 114 -5.41 -16.63 -0.05
C LYS A 114 -4.37 -16.17 -1.08
N ALA A 115 -4.57 -15.01 -1.72
CA ALA A 115 -3.64 -14.48 -2.71
C ALA A 115 -2.26 -14.17 -2.12
N ILE A 116 -2.19 -13.62 -0.91
CA ILE A 116 -0.93 -13.27 -0.22
C ILE A 116 -0.34 -14.44 0.60
N GLY A 117 -0.83 -15.67 0.42
CA GLY A 117 -0.27 -16.87 1.06
C GLY A 117 -0.61 -17.06 2.54
N GLY A 118 -1.54 -16.27 3.09
CA GLY A 118 -2.10 -16.44 4.44
C GLY A 118 -1.15 -16.13 5.60
N ARG A 119 0.10 -15.74 5.32
CA ARG A 119 1.09 -15.35 6.35
C ARG A 119 1.15 -13.83 6.46
N SER A 120 1.46 -13.35 7.66
CA SER A 120 1.66 -11.91 7.85
C SER A 120 2.99 -11.48 7.25
N LEU A 121 3.04 -10.27 6.67
CA LEU A 121 4.28 -9.71 6.13
C LEU A 121 5.40 -9.68 7.18
N ARG A 122 5.04 -9.35 8.43
CA ARG A 122 5.93 -9.41 9.58
C ARG A 122 6.60 -10.76 9.76
N GLU A 123 5.85 -11.86 9.67
CA GLU A 123 6.40 -13.21 9.84
C GLU A 123 7.33 -13.60 8.70
N GLU A 124 6.98 -13.24 7.47
CA GLU A 124 7.80 -13.55 6.30
C GLU A 124 9.13 -12.81 6.36
N ILE A 125 9.12 -11.51 6.64
CA ILE A 125 10.34 -10.71 6.81
C ILE A 125 11.19 -11.23 7.98
N ARG A 126 10.57 -11.52 9.12
CA ARG A 126 11.29 -12.01 10.31
C ARG A 126 12.08 -13.29 10.04
N LYS A 127 11.61 -14.15 9.13
CA LYS A 127 12.31 -15.40 8.78
C LYS A 127 13.60 -15.16 7.99
N GLU A 128 13.67 -14.06 7.25
CA GLU A 128 14.83 -13.72 6.42
C GLU A 128 15.91 -12.95 7.19
N LEU A 129 15.54 -12.33 8.31
CA LEU A 129 16.42 -11.52 9.15
C LEU A 129 17.28 -12.40 10.10
N PRO A 130 18.57 -12.07 10.29
CA PRO A 130 19.36 -12.69 11.34
C PRO A 130 18.79 -12.38 12.73
N PRO A 131 19.10 -13.20 13.75
CA PRO A 131 18.43 -13.13 15.06
C PRO A 131 18.51 -11.76 15.75
N GLU A 132 19.63 -11.05 15.61
CA GLU A 132 19.84 -9.73 16.20
C GLU A 132 18.95 -8.67 15.54
N GLN A 133 18.98 -8.60 14.21
CA GLN A 133 18.15 -7.69 13.43
C GLN A 133 16.66 -8.02 13.57
N ALA A 134 16.30 -9.30 13.69
CA ALA A 134 14.93 -9.72 13.99
C ALA A 134 14.45 -9.20 15.36
N ARG A 135 15.32 -9.12 16.37
CA ARG A 135 14.98 -8.52 17.67
C ARG A 135 14.73 -7.02 17.55
N VAL A 136 15.60 -6.30 16.83
CA VAL A 136 15.47 -4.86 16.55
C VAL A 136 14.18 -4.59 15.78
N PHE A 137 13.94 -5.31 14.68
CA PHE A 137 12.72 -5.25 13.87
C PHE A 137 11.44 -5.38 14.72
N ASN A 138 11.40 -6.40 15.58
CA ASN A 138 10.24 -6.62 16.46
C ASN A 138 10.10 -5.55 17.53
N ALA A 139 11.20 -5.01 18.07
CA ALA A 139 11.17 -3.94 19.05
C ALA A 139 10.60 -2.65 18.45
N GLU A 140 11.02 -2.35 17.23
CA GLU A 140 10.58 -1.20 16.46
C GLU A 140 9.09 -1.27 16.07
N LEU A 141 8.63 -2.43 15.57
CA LEU A 141 7.20 -2.65 15.34
C LEU A 141 6.40 -2.48 16.64
N ARG A 142 6.86 -3.02 17.77
CA ARG A 142 6.18 -2.84 19.05
C ARG A 142 6.09 -1.37 19.47
N ARG A 143 7.11 -0.56 19.20
CA ARG A 143 7.09 0.89 19.47
C ARG A 143 6.01 1.59 18.64
N TYR A 144 5.93 1.28 17.34
CA TYR A 144 4.88 1.80 16.45
C TYR A 144 3.48 1.42 16.93
N TRP A 145 3.25 0.13 17.20
CA TRP A 145 1.94 -0.37 17.65
C TRP A 145 1.51 0.21 19.00
N ARG A 146 2.46 0.39 19.92
CA ARG A 146 2.20 1.06 21.20
C ARG A 146 1.78 2.51 20.99
N ALA A 147 2.46 3.24 20.12
CA ALA A 147 2.12 4.63 19.84
C ALA A 147 0.73 4.80 19.22
N LEU A 148 0.33 3.88 18.32
CA LEU A 148 -1.03 3.87 17.78
C LEU A 148 -2.08 3.55 18.84
N HIS A 149 -1.80 2.60 19.74
CA HIS A 149 -2.70 2.30 20.85
C HIS A 149 -2.83 3.49 21.81
N GLU A 150 -1.73 4.18 22.14
CA GLU A 150 -1.74 5.41 22.92
C GLU A 150 -2.56 6.52 22.25
N GLU A 151 -2.42 6.69 20.93
CA GLU A 151 -3.26 7.62 20.16
C GLU A 151 -4.75 7.24 20.27
N GLY A 152 -5.09 5.95 20.07
CA GLY A 152 -6.47 5.46 20.19
C GLY A 152 -7.08 5.73 21.57
N ARG A 153 -6.30 5.55 22.63
CA ARG A 153 -6.69 5.89 24.00
C ARG A 153 -6.92 7.39 24.20
N ALA A 154 -6.06 8.23 23.62
CA ALA A 154 -6.20 9.68 23.71
C ALA A 154 -7.44 10.19 22.96
N LEU A 155 -7.79 9.57 21.82
CA LEU A 155 -8.97 9.93 21.04
C LEU A 155 -10.29 9.47 21.68
N LYS A 156 -10.29 8.34 22.38
CA LYS A 156 -11.47 7.78 23.06
C LYS A 156 -11.16 7.43 24.52
N PRO A 157 -10.98 8.42 25.41
CA PRO A 157 -10.56 8.16 26.79
C PRO A 157 -11.60 7.41 27.63
N LYS A 158 -12.89 7.54 27.30
CA LYS A 158 -14.00 6.86 28.01
C LYS A 158 -14.21 5.40 27.58
N ASP A 159 -13.80 5.05 26.36
CA ASP A 159 -13.96 3.72 25.78
C ASP A 159 -12.78 3.44 24.83
N PRO A 160 -11.57 3.22 25.40
CA PRO A 160 -10.37 3.05 24.59
C PRO A 160 -10.43 1.73 23.82
N PRO A 161 -10.10 1.73 22.50
CA PRO A 161 -10.08 0.50 21.74
C PRO A 161 -9.00 -0.45 22.30
N PRO A 162 -9.27 -1.76 22.39
CA PRO A 162 -8.25 -2.71 22.83
C PRO A 162 -7.11 -2.79 21.78
N PRO A 163 -5.87 -3.17 22.19
CA PRO A 163 -4.70 -3.18 21.30
C PRO A 163 -4.90 -3.98 20.00
N TRP A 164 -5.60 -5.12 20.08
CA TRP A 164 -5.85 -5.98 18.92
C TRP A 164 -6.75 -5.30 17.88
N ALA A 165 -7.70 -4.46 18.31
CA ALA A 165 -8.60 -3.75 17.39
C ALA A 165 -7.86 -2.64 16.65
N VAL A 166 -6.94 -1.94 17.35
CA VAL A 166 -6.04 -0.95 16.73
C VAL A 166 -5.12 -1.62 15.70
N TYR A 167 -4.51 -2.75 16.08
CA TYR A 167 -3.67 -3.53 15.18
C TYR A 167 -4.43 -3.95 13.92
N LEU A 168 -5.62 -4.52 14.08
CA LEU A 168 -6.42 -5.01 12.97
C LEU A 168 -6.86 -3.86 12.04
N GLY A 169 -7.35 -2.76 12.62
CA GLY A 169 -7.77 -1.59 11.86
C GLY A 169 -6.65 -0.98 11.02
N GLU A 170 -5.46 -0.79 11.61
CA GLU A 170 -4.31 -0.26 10.87
C GLU A 170 -3.77 -1.28 9.85
N SER A 171 -3.77 -2.58 10.16
CA SER A 171 -3.34 -3.61 9.20
C SER A 171 -4.23 -3.59 7.95
N PHE A 172 -5.55 -3.44 8.11
CA PHE A 172 -6.47 -3.27 6.99
C PHE A 172 -6.25 -1.95 6.26
N ALA A 173 -6.03 -0.84 6.98
CA ALA A 173 -5.76 0.45 6.36
C ALA A 173 -4.46 0.40 5.53
N SER A 174 -3.41 -0.22 6.05
CA SER A 174 -2.13 -0.44 5.34
C SER A 174 -2.32 -1.28 4.09
N LEU A 175 -3.07 -2.37 4.19
CA LEU A 175 -3.39 -3.22 3.04
C LEU A 175 -4.23 -2.48 1.99
N GLY A 176 -5.17 -1.65 2.42
CA GLY A 176 -5.94 -0.76 1.55
C GLY A 176 -5.02 0.21 0.77
N ARG A 177 -4.02 0.79 1.43
CA ARG A 177 -3.00 1.63 0.76
C ARG A 177 -2.18 0.83 -0.25
N GLU A 178 -1.80 -0.42 0.05
CA GLU A 178 -1.12 -1.29 -0.91
C GLU A 178 -1.99 -1.58 -2.15
N ILE A 179 -3.29 -1.81 -1.96
CA ILE A 179 -4.26 -2.01 -3.05
C ILE A 179 -4.41 -0.74 -3.89
N VAL A 180 -4.57 0.43 -3.27
CA VAL A 180 -4.66 1.71 -4.00
C VAL A 180 -3.40 1.96 -4.81
N ALA A 181 -2.22 1.78 -4.21
CA ALA A 181 -0.95 1.92 -4.92
C ALA A 181 -0.81 0.89 -6.06
N SER A 182 -1.38 -0.30 -5.91
CA SER A 182 -1.44 -1.32 -6.96
C SER A 182 -2.33 -0.88 -8.12
N VAL A 183 -3.55 -0.41 -7.84
CA VAL A 183 -4.46 0.17 -8.85
C VAL A 183 -3.78 1.31 -9.58
N GLU A 184 -3.19 2.28 -8.87
CA GLU A 184 -2.49 3.42 -9.46
C GLU A 184 -1.36 2.99 -10.39
N ARG A 185 -0.53 2.02 -9.97
CA ARG A 185 0.54 1.46 -10.84
C ARG A 185 -0.02 0.80 -12.09
N GLN A 186 -1.05 -0.05 -11.95
CA GLN A 186 -1.61 -0.82 -13.06
C GLN A 186 -2.41 0.06 -14.05
N THR A 187 -3.09 1.09 -13.52
CA THR A 187 -3.77 2.10 -14.33
C THR A 187 -2.76 2.98 -15.06
N ALA A 188 -1.69 3.42 -14.38
CA ALA A 188 -0.62 4.20 -15.01
C ALA A 188 0.05 3.41 -16.15
N SER A 189 0.25 2.11 -15.98
CA SER A 189 0.78 1.25 -17.05
C SER A 189 -0.26 0.88 -18.11
N GLY A 190 -1.55 1.20 -17.93
CA GLY A 190 -2.66 0.92 -18.85
C GLY A 190 -2.91 -0.56 -19.21
N VAL A 191 -2.22 -1.50 -18.56
CA VAL A 191 -2.42 -2.94 -18.78
C VAL A 191 -3.57 -3.52 -17.97
N LEU A 192 -4.09 -2.76 -17.00
CA LEU A 192 -5.10 -3.21 -16.05
C LEU A 192 -6.35 -3.80 -16.73
N ILE A 193 -6.86 -3.12 -17.76
CA ILE A 193 -8.05 -3.59 -18.49
C ILE A 193 -7.78 -4.92 -19.19
N VAL A 194 -6.58 -5.10 -19.72
CA VAL A 194 -6.18 -6.32 -20.41
C VAL A 194 -6.03 -7.47 -19.42
N ASP A 195 -5.39 -7.25 -18.28
CA ASP A 195 -5.30 -8.24 -17.20
C ASP A 195 -6.68 -8.66 -16.69
N TYR A 196 -7.58 -7.70 -16.50
CA TYR A 196 -8.96 -7.98 -16.11
C TYR A 196 -9.70 -8.83 -17.16
N LEU A 197 -9.59 -8.50 -18.44
CA LEU A 197 -10.25 -9.25 -19.50
C LEU A 197 -9.72 -10.69 -19.61
N LEU A 198 -8.44 -10.92 -19.31
CA LEU A 198 -7.80 -12.22 -19.39
C LEU A 198 -7.86 -13.04 -18.09
N SER A 199 -8.20 -12.41 -16.96
CA SER A 199 -8.30 -13.08 -15.65
C SER A 199 -9.13 -14.38 -15.72
N GLY A 200 -8.69 -15.48 -15.13
CA GLY A 200 -9.47 -16.73 -15.12
C GLY A 200 -9.69 -17.41 -16.48
N LEU A 201 -9.01 -16.94 -17.54
CA LEU A 201 -8.82 -17.73 -18.76
C LEU A 201 -7.68 -18.71 -18.51
N ASP A 202 -7.87 -19.95 -18.95
CA ASP A 202 -6.81 -20.95 -18.98
C ASP A 202 -5.97 -20.71 -20.24
N LEU A 203 -4.98 -19.82 -20.13
CA LEU A 203 -4.09 -19.45 -21.22
C LEU A 203 -2.94 -20.46 -21.30
N SER A 204 -2.68 -21.00 -22.50
CA SER A 204 -1.49 -21.82 -22.72
C SER A 204 -0.20 -21.02 -22.47
N GLU A 205 0.92 -21.71 -22.25
CA GLU A 205 2.22 -21.04 -22.05
C GLU A 205 2.58 -20.10 -23.21
N ASP A 206 2.28 -20.51 -24.45
CA ASP A 206 2.46 -19.69 -25.65
C ASP A 206 1.56 -18.45 -25.64
N GLN A 207 0.28 -18.59 -25.30
CA GLN A 207 -0.63 -17.45 -25.19
C GLN A 207 -0.17 -16.48 -24.11
N GLN A 208 0.27 -16.98 -22.95
CA GLN A 208 0.80 -16.15 -21.88
C GLN A 208 2.06 -15.40 -22.31
N ARG A 209 2.95 -16.06 -23.06
CA ARG A 209 4.15 -15.45 -23.62
C ARG A 209 3.81 -14.31 -24.59
N VAL A 210 2.93 -14.57 -25.56
CA VAL A 210 2.49 -13.55 -26.53
C VAL A 210 1.80 -12.36 -25.83
N VAL A 211 0.94 -12.62 -24.85
CA VAL A 211 0.31 -11.55 -24.04
C VAL A 211 1.35 -10.69 -23.33
N ARG A 212 2.40 -11.30 -22.75
CA ARG A 212 3.49 -10.56 -22.10
C ARG A 212 4.27 -9.74 -23.11
N GLU A 213 4.63 -10.31 -24.26
CA GLU A 213 5.35 -9.61 -25.32
C GLU A 213 4.57 -8.40 -25.84
N LEU A 214 3.28 -8.56 -26.14
CA LEU A 214 2.42 -7.45 -26.60
C LEU A 214 2.28 -6.34 -25.55
N LYS A 215 2.23 -6.68 -24.25
CA LYS A 215 2.22 -5.69 -23.17
C LYS A 215 3.54 -4.94 -23.07
N LEU A 216 4.66 -5.66 -23.15
CA LEU A 216 6.00 -5.05 -23.10
C LEU A 216 6.21 -4.10 -24.28
N ASP A 217 5.86 -4.53 -25.50
CA ASP A 217 5.90 -3.69 -26.71
C ASP A 217 5.06 -2.42 -26.55
N LEU A 218 3.83 -2.55 -26.03
CA LEU A 218 2.96 -1.40 -25.78
C LEU A 218 3.60 -0.42 -24.80
N LEU A 219 4.12 -0.93 -23.69
CA LEU A 219 4.74 -0.12 -22.64
C LEU A 219 5.99 0.60 -23.14
N GLU A 220 6.83 -0.08 -23.92
CA GLU A 220 8.02 0.49 -24.53
C GLU A 220 7.66 1.60 -25.51
N ARG A 221 6.74 1.34 -26.44
CA ARG A 221 6.31 2.31 -27.47
C ARG A 221 5.63 3.55 -26.89
N THR A 222 4.91 3.40 -25.78
CA THR A 222 4.12 4.49 -25.17
C THR A 222 4.85 5.20 -24.04
N GLY A 223 6.10 4.82 -23.74
CA GLY A 223 6.85 5.38 -22.61
C GLY A 223 6.12 5.17 -21.28
N MET A 224 5.54 3.98 -21.08
CA MET A 224 4.73 3.61 -19.91
C MET A 224 3.45 4.44 -19.72
N ARG A 225 2.94 5.10 -20.77
CA ARG A 225 1.73 5.93 -20.72
C ARG A 225 0.78 5.64 -21.89
N PRO A 226 0.26 4.41 -22.01
CA PRO A 226 -0.61 4.05 -23.12
C PRO A 226 -1.94 4.80 -23.07
N THR A 227 -2.42 5.21 -24.24
CA THR A 227 -3.75 5.82 -24.42
C THR A 227 -4.87 4.77 -24.41
N GLU A 228 -6.13 5.18 -24.36
CA GLU A 228 -7.26 4.23 -24.51
C GLU A 228 -7.22 3.48 -25.86
N GLU A 229 -6.74 4.13 -26.92
CA GLU A 229 -6.64 3.50 -28.24
C GLU A 229 -5.55 2.44 -28.27
N ASP A 230 -4.39 2.72 -27.63
CA ASP A 230 -3.33 1.73 -27.42
C ASP A 230 -3.83 0.50 -26.65
N GLN A 231 -4.64 0.72 -25.62
CA GLN A 231 -5.25 -0.37 -24.84
C GLN A 231 -6.22 -1.21 -25.67
N LYS A 232 -7.06 -0.58 -26.51
CA LYS A 232 -7.95 -1.30 -27.44
C LYS A 232 -7.15 -2.14 -28.43
N GLN A 233 -6.09 -1.59 -29.01
CA GLN A 233 -5.21 -2.31 -29.92
C GLN A 233 -4.56 -3.51 -29.23
N LEU A 234 -4.11 -3.36 -27.99
CA LEU A 234 -3.57 -4.47 -27.20
C LEU A 234 -4.63 -5.55 -26.96
N VAL A 235 -5.86 -5.19 -26.59
CA VAL A 235 -6.96 -6.16 -26.42
C VAL A 235 -7.24 -6.91 -27.73
N LEU A 236 -7.32 -6.21 -28.86
CA LEU A 236 -7.54 -6.81 -30.17
C LEU A 236 -6.39 -7.74 -30.57
N GLY A 237 -5.15 -7.30 -30.35
CA GLY A 237 -3.94 -8.09 -30.58
C GLY A 237 -3.95 -9.38 -29.78
N VAL A 238 -4.27 -9.31 -28.48
CA VAL A 238 -4.39 -10.51 -27.64
C VAL A 238 -5.52 -11.41 -28.10
N ALA A 239 -6.70 -10.85 -28.43
CA ALA A 239 -7.87 -11.61 -28.84
C ALA A 239 -7.63 -12.46 -30.11
N ALA A 240 -6.71 -12.04 -30.98
CA ALA A 240 -6.32 -12.80 -32.15
C ALA A 240 -5.70 -14.16 -31.81
N TYR A 241 -5.01 -14.28 -30.68
CA TYR A 241 -4.35 -15.50 -30.21
C TYR A 241 -5.21 -16.37 -29.29
N LEU A 242 -6.38 -15.87 -28.89
CA LEU A 242 -7.33 -16.62 -28.06
C LEU A 242 -8.13 -17.60 -28.90
N ASN A 243 -8.46 -18.77 -28.33
CA ASN A 243 -9.40 -19.69 -28.95
C ASN A 243 -10.84 -19.16 -28.86
N LYS A 244 -11.79 -19.82 -29.56
CA LYS A 244 -13.19 -19.37 -29.61
C LYS A 244 -13.82 -19.22 -28.21
N ALA A 245 -13.65 -20.22 -27.34
CA ALA A 245 -14.21 -20.21 -26.00
C ALA A 245 -13.61 -19.10 -25.11
N GLN A 246 -12.31 -18.85 -25.22
CA GLN A 246 -11.63 -17.75 -24.52
C GLN A 246 -12.13 -16.38 -25.03
N ARG A 247 -12.28 -16.20 -26.35
CA ARG A 247 -12.82 -14.96 -26.94
C ARG A 247 -14.25 -14.68 -26.48
N GLU A 248 -15.11 -15.69 -26.42
CA GLU A 248 -16.48 -15.55 -25.94
C GLU A 248 -16.52 -15.01 -24.50
N LYS A 249 -15.66 -15.53 -23.61
CA LYS A 249 -15.52 -15.02 -22.24
C LYS A 249 -15.03 -13.57 -22.18
N VAL A 250 -14.09 -13.18 -23.05
CA VAL A 250 -13.62 -11.78 -23.12
C VAL A 250 -14.76 -10.86 -23.56
N ILE A 251 -15.52 -11.24 -24.59
CA ILE A 251 -16.66 -10.47 -25.10
C ILE A 251 -17.75 -10.34 -24.02
N GLU A 252 -18.04 -11.41 -23.27
CA GLU A 252 -19.01 -11.39 -22.18
C GLU A 252 -18.66 -10.33 -21.12
N ARG A 253 -17.37 -10.20 -20.78
CA ARG A 253 -16.88 -9.21 -19.82
C ARG A 253 -16.96 -7.78 -20.35
N ILE A 254 -16.61 -7.57 -21.62
CA ILE A 254 -16.73 -6.24 -22.26
C ILE A 254 -18.21 -5.82 -22.33
N GLY A 255 -19.09 -6.75 -22.69
CA GLY A 255 -20.52 -6.49 -22.84
C GLY A 255 -21.29 -6.33 -21.53
N GLY A 256 -20.64 -6.46 -20.36
CA GLY A 256 -21.25 -6.26 -19.05
C GLY A 256 -22.47 -7.15 -18.76
N ARG A 257 -22.64 -8.28 -19.48
CA ARG A 257 -23.82 -9.13 -19.31
C ARG A 257 -23.75 -9.85 -17.97
N ARG A 258 -24.65 -9.48 -17.06
CA ARG A 258 -25.08 -10.32 -15.95
C ARG A 258 -25.50 -11.67 -16.53
N ALA A 259 -24.70 -12.71 -16.30
CA ALA A 259 -25.18 -14.08 -16.42
C ALA A 259 -26.21 -14.33 -15.31
N THR A 260 -27.44 -13.86 -15.52
CA THR A 260 -28.62 -14.42 -14.87
C THR A 260 -28.87 -15.78 -15.50
N ARG A 261 -28.50 -16.83 -14.78
CA ARG A 261 -29.18 -18.13 -14.83
C ARG A 261 -29.60 -18.47 -13.42
#